data_AF-A0A177EUP7-F1
#
_entry.id   AF-A0A177EUP7-F1
#
_cell.length_a   1.000
_cell.length_b   1.000
_cell.length_c   1.000
_cell.angle_alpha   90.00
_cell.angle_beta   90.00
_cell.angle_gamma   90.00
#
_symmetry.space_group_name_H-M   'P 1'
#
loop_
_entity.id
_entity.type
_entity.pdbx_description
1 polymer ?
#
loop_
_entity_poly.entity_id
_entity_poly.type
_entity_poly.pdbx_seq_one_letter_code
_entity_poly.pdbx_strand_id
1 'polypeptide(L)'
;MLYKSIDFVIPDDRLRVSMKTISRFKGLEPCPDWEMCPSSSHERYTPPPAFHIHIKDSEVTVALYPQSETLWFLPPLDSSLLSPNKFMLPSHFVLASDQTVLPPWRPGRGSGVFKSDSDPVVVPKSHILLEAFLRLYARDSGKRIGAFAMAMIGYMEEYVDDNGLLDANLLPEPLRSSYKELRRGIKPVSQWTQELKEALGILEDSEDDRNYWNAAF
;
A
#
# COMPACT_ATOMS: atom_id res chain seq x y z
N MET A 1 2.23 1.05 18.91
CA MET A 1 1.75 1.25 17.53
C MET A 1 0.26 0.97 17.54
N LEU A 2 -0.58 2.00 17.53
CA LEU A 2 -2.03 1.82 17.43
C LEU A 2 -2.35 1.61 15.95
N TYR A 3 -2.94 0.48 15.59
CA TYR A 3 -3.51 0.28 14.26
C TYR A 3 -4.60 1.34 14.09
N LYS A 4 -4.46 2.22 13.10
CA LYS A 4 -5.47 3.26 12.85
C LYS A 4 -6.55 2.80 11.87
N SER A 5 -6.31 1.71 11.16
CA SER A 5 -7.23 1.12 10.20
C SER A 5 -6.96 -0.38 9.98
N ILE A 6 -7.97 -1.08 9.48
CA ILE A 6 -7.89 -2.40 8.84
C ILE A 6 -8.28 -2.17 7.38
N ASP A 7 -7.31 -2.30 6.48
CA ASP A 7 -7.48 -1.91 5.08
C ASP A 7 -7.58 -3.15 4.17
N PHE A 8 -8.64 -3.22 3.37
CA PHE A 8 -8.85 -4.27 2.38
C PHE A 8 -8.78 -3.71 0.97
N VAL A 9 -7.95 -4.35 0.13
CA VAL A 9 -8.02 -4.15 -1.32
C VAL A 9 -9.03 -5.13 -1.89
N ILE A 10 -9.98 -4.64 -2.68
CA ILE A 10 -11.06 -5.45 -3.24
C ILE A 10 -11.17 -5.28 -4.76
N PRO A 11 -11.66 -6.30 -5.49
CA PRO A 11 -12.02 -6.13 -6.89
C PRO A 11 -13.06 -5.01 -7.04
N ASP A 12 -12.86 -4.16 -8.05
CA ASP A 12 -13.70 -3.01 -8.34
C ASP A 12 -15.19 -3.36 -8.49
N ASP A 13 -15.50 -4.47 -9.17
CA ASP A 13 -16.87 -4.97 -9.39
C ASP A 13 -17.55 -5.44 -8.09
N ARG A 14 -16.78 -5.65 -7.02
CA ARG A 14 -17.26 -6.11 -5.72
C ARG A 14 -17.44 -5.00 -4.70
N LEU A 15 -16.98 -3.77 -4.97
CA LEU A 15 -17.06 -2.64 -4.04
C LEU A 15 -18.44 -2.47 -3.41
N ARG A 16 -19.49 -2.38 -4.23
CA ARG A 16 -20.86 -2.17 -3.73
C ARG A 16 -21.37 -3.33 -2.86
N VAL A 17 -21.00 -4.57 -3.19
CA VAL A 17 -21.40 -5.75 -2.41
C VAL A 17 -20.63 -5.78 -1.10
N SER A 18 -19.33 -5.52 -1.13
CA SER A 18 -18.46 -5.44 0.06
C SER A 18 -18.95 -4.39 1.05
N MET A 19 -19.27 -3.18 0.58
CA MET A 19 -19.86 -2.11 1.40
C MET A 19 -21.16 -2.58 2.10
N LYS A 20 -22.08 -3.21 1.36
CA LYS A 20 -23.33 -3.72 1.95
C LYS A 20 -23.11 -4.85 2.95
N THR A 21 -22.13 -5.71 2.70
CA THR A 21 -21.79 -6.83 3.58
C THR A 21 -21.20 -6.33 4.89
N ILE A 22 -20.21 -5.44 4.82
CA ILE A 22 -19.53 -4.94 6.02
C ILE A 22 -20.45 -4.10 6.91
N SER A 23 -21.37 -3.32 6.33
CA SER A 23 -22.35 -2.53 7.10
C SER A 23 -23.39 -3.36 7.88
N ARG A 24 -23.42 -4.69 7.71
CA ARG A 24 -24.33 -5.59 8.45
C ARG A 24 -23.73 -6.09 9.77
N PHE A 25 -22.43 -5.89 10.00
CA PHE A 25 -21.77 -6.36 11.21
C PHE A 25 -22.10 -5.45 12.38
N LYS A 26 -22.66 -6.02 13.46
CA LYS A 26 -23.11 -5.26 14.65
C LYS A 26 -21.99 -4.51 15.39
N GLY A 27 -20.73 -4.91 15.20
CA GLY A 27 -19.57 -4.25 15.79
C GLY A 27 -19.01 -3.09 14.98
N LEU A 28 -19.64 -2.76 13.84
CA LEU A 28 -19.21 -1.69 12.95
C LEU A 28 -20.32 -0.65 12.81
N GLU A 29 -19.94 0.63 12.86
CA GLU A 29 -20.84 1.77 12.78
C GLU A 29 -20.50 2.63 11.57
N PRO A 30 -21.49 3.04 10.74
CA PRO A 30 -21.26 3.95 9.62
C PRO A 30 -20.51 5.20 10.06
N CYS A 31 -19.60 5.68 9.20
CA CYS A 31 -18.94 6.96 9.45
C CYS A 31 -19.99 8.06 9.64
N PRO A 32 -19.97 8.80 10.77
CA PRO A 32 -20.98 9.81 11.06
C PRO A 32 -20.90 11.00 10.12
N ASP A 33 -19.70 11.36 9.67
CA ASP A 33 -19.46 12.45 8.71
C ASP A 33 -18.25 12.12 7.83
N TRP A 34 -18.49 11.92 6.53
CA TRP A 34 -17.44 11.58 5.58
C TRP A 34 -16.51 12.77 5.28
N GLU A 35 -16.99 14.01 5.30
CA GLU A 35 -16.17 15.16 4.93
C GLU A 35 -15.23 15.56 6.08
N MET A 36 -15.71 15.40 7.32
CA MET A 36 -14.93 15.73 8.52
C MET A 36 -14.09 14.56 9.05
N CYS A 37 -14.31 13.33 8.59
CA CYS A 37 -13.57 12.18 9.09
C CYS A 37 -12.09 12.21 8.64
N PRO A 38 -11.13 12.06 9.58
CA PRO A 38 -9.71 11.97 9.23
C PRO A 38 -9.36 10.82 8.29
N SER A 39 -10.22 9.78 8.21
CA SER A 39 -10.05 8.64 7.30
C SER A 39 -10.46 8.95 5.86
N SER A 40 -11.08 10.09 5.59
CA SER A 40 -11.54 10.48 4.23
C SER A 40 -11.09 11.89 3.82
N SER A 41 -10.44 12.63 4.72
CA SER A 41 -9.93 13.98 4.44
C SER A 41 -9.04 14.04 3.19
N HIS A 42 -9.26 15.08 2.37
CA HIS A 42 -8.43 15.39 1.20
C HIS A 42 -7.01 15.85 1.59
N GLU A 43 -6.77 16.18 2.84
CA GLU A 43 -5.46 16.60 3.34
C GLU A 43 -4.53 15.43 3.67
N ARG A 44 -5.03 14.19 3.59
CA ARG A 44 -4.27 12.98 3.91
C ARG A 44 -3.06 12.81 3.00
N TYR A 45 -2.02 12.23 3.59
CA TYR A 45 -0.81 11.80 2.89
C TYR A 45 -0.98 10.46 2.17
N THR A 46 -2.09 9.77 2.38
CA THR A 46 -2.44 8.49 1.74
C THR A 46 -3.68 8.68 0.88
N PRO A 47 -3.84 7.93 -0.21
CA PRO A 47 -5.10 7.90 -0.94
C PRO A 47 -6.29 7.66 0.00
N PRO A 48 -7.43 8.36 -0.16
CA PRO A 48 -8.62 8.08 0.61
C PRO A 48 -9.23 6.74 0.18
N PRO A 49 -9.87 5.97 1.08
CA PRO A 49 -10.59 4.77 0.70
C PRO A 49 -11.87 5.13 -0.05
N ALA A 50 -12.32 4.22 -0.91
CA ALA A 50 -13.62 4.35 -1.57
C ALA A 50 -14.79 4.18 -0.57
N PHE A 51 -14.55 3.45 0.53
CA PHE A 51 -15.50 3.30 1.64
C PHE A 51 -14.74 3.04 2.94
N HIS A 52 -15.24 3.57 4.05
CA HIS A 52 -14.79 3.18 5.39
C HIS A 52 -15.95 3.14 6.38
N ILE A 53 -15.79 2.34 7.41
CA ILE A 53 -16.73 2.16 8.53
C ILE A 53 -15.93 2.08 9.84
N HIS A 54 -16.50 2.48 10.96
CA HIS A 54 -15.79 2.54 12.25
C HIS A 54 -16.04 1.27 13.05
N ILE A 55 -15.02 0.78 13.75
CA ILE A 55 -15.23 -0.20 14.82
C ILE A 55 -15.90 0.52 15.97
N LYS A 56 -17.00 -0.05 16.47
CA LYS A 56 -17.75 0.53 17.58
C LYS A 56 -16.85 0.78 18.79
N ASP A 57 -17.03 1.93 19.44
CA ASP A 57 -16.27 2.37 20.62
C ASP A 57 -14.74 2.44 20.37
N SER A 58 -14.32 2.68 19.12
CA SER A 58 -12.92 2.72 18.69
C SER A 58 -12.67 3.74 17.58
N GLU A 59 -11.46 4.32 17.56
CA GLU A 59 -10.98 5.19 16.48
C GLU A 59 -10.52 4.39 15.24
N VAL A 60 -10.54 3.07 15.32
CA VAL A 60 -10.09 2.19 14.23
C VAL A 60 -11.16 2.08 13.17
N THR A 61 -10.78 2.35 11.92
CA THR A 61 -11.66 2.14 10.77
C THR A 61 -11.40 0.82 10.07
N VAL A 62 -12.41 0.30 9.40
CA VAL A 62 -12.25 -0.71 8.36
C VAL A 62 -12.48 -0.03 7.03
N ALA A 63 -11.51 -0.07 6.14
CA ALA A 63 -11.53 0.66 4.88
C ALA A 63 -11.41 -0.26 3.67
N LEU A 64 -12.11 0.09 2.60
CA LEU A 64 -12.13 -0.63 1.34
C LEU A 64 -11.48 0.24 0.26
N TYR A 65 -10.47 -0.31 -0.38
CA TYR A 65 -9.76 0.31 -1.49
C TYR A 65 -9.98 -0.49 -2.78
N PRO A 66 -10.35 0.17 -3.89
CA PRO A 66 -10.43 -0.49 -5.18
C PRO A 66 -9.06 -1.00 -5.62
N GLN A 67 -9.02 -2.20 -6.22
CA GLN A 67 -7.78 -2.75 -6.76
C GLN A 67 -7.20 -1.83 -7.84
N SER A 68 -8.04 -1.32 -8.74
CA SER A 68 -7.62 -0.44 -9.84
C SER A 68 -6.92 0.86 -9.40
N GLU A 69 -7.05 1.25 -8.14
CA GLU A 69 -6.40 2.45 -7.59
C GLU A 69 -5.17 2.12 -6.73
N THR A 70 -5.12 0.90 -6.18
CA THR A 70 -4.15 0.50 -5.14
C THR A 70 -3.10 -0.48 -5.64
N LEU A 71 -3.51 -1.49 -6.41
CA LEU A 71 -2.67 -2.58 -6.92
C LEU A 71 -2.94 -2.82 -8.42
N TRP A 72 -3.07 -1.73 -9.18
CA TRP A 72 -3.48 -1.72 -10.58
C TRP A 72 -2.54 -2.45 -11.54
N PHE A 73 -1.31 -2.68 -11.11
CA PHE A 73 -0.28 -3.40 -11.87
C PHE A 73 -0.34 -4.92 -11.67
N LEU A 74 -1.17 -5.41 -10.75
CA LEU A 74 -1.40 -6.84 -10.54
C LEU A 74 -2.57 -7.36 -11.38
N PRO A 75 -2.59 -8.67 -11.71
CA PRO A 75 -3.77 -9.31 -12.26
C PRO A 75 -5.02 -9.09 -11.38
N PRO A 76 -6.22 -9.04 -11.96
CA PRO A 76 -7.46 -8.89 -11.19
C PRO A 76 -7.57 -9.91 -10.06
N LEU A 77 -7.99 -9.44 -8.88
CA LEU A 77 -8.30 -10.32 -7.75
C LEU A 77 -9.53 -11.15 -8.11
N ASP A 78 -9.43 -12.47 -7.97
CA ASP A 78 -10.49 -13.40 -8.36
C ASP A 78 -10.90 -14.36 -7.23
N SER A 79 -11.77 -15.30 -7.54
CA SER A 79 -12.33 -16.25 -6.57
C SER A 79 -11.30 -17.21 -5.97
N SER A 80 -10.09 -17.33 -6.53
CA SER A 80 -9.02 -18.16 -5.95
C SER A 80 -8.59 -17.69 -4.56
N LEU A 81 -8.85 -16.42 -4.21
CA LEU A 81 -8.52 -15.83 -2.92
C LEU A 81 -9.59 -16.04 -1.84
N LEU A 82 -10.77 -16.61 -2.18
CA LEU A 82 -11.87 -16.82 -1.22
C LEU A 82 -11.64 -18.03 -0.29
N SER A 83 -10.80 -18.97 -0.70
CA SER A 83 -10.42 -20.15 0.09
C SER A 83 -8.93 -20.40 -0.10
N PRO A 84 -8.09 -19.47 0.39
CA PRO A 84 -6.70 -19.44 0.00
C PRO A 84 -5.95 -20.64 0.59
N ASN A 85 -5.30 -21.40 -0.29
CA ASN A 85 -4.35 -22.44 0.10
C ASN A 85 -2.93 -21.92 -0.19
N LYS A 86 -2.03 -22.02 0.78
CA LYS A 86 -0.61 -21.61 0.66
C LYS A 86 0.04 -22.11 -0.64
N PHE A 87 -0.28 -23.32 -1.09
CA PHE A 87 0.33 -23.92 -2.28
C PHE A 87 -0.29 -23.47 -3.61
N MET A 88 -1.43 -22.78 -3.57
CA MET A 88 -2.18 -22.34 -4.76
C MET A 88 -2.27 -20.82 -4.89
N LEU A 89 -1.73 -20.07 -3.94
CA LEU A 89 -1.75 -18.61 -4.00
C LEU A 89 -0.92 -18.10 -5.18
N PRO A 90 -1.39 -17.06 -5.90
CA PRO A 90 -0.56 -16.37 -6.88
C PRO A 90 0.75 -15.90 -6.28
N SER A 91 1.82 -15.90 -7.08
CA SER A 91 3.18 -15.63 -6.61
C SER A 91 3.35 -14.27 -5.89
N HIS A 92 2.46 -13.31 -6.17
CA HIS A 92 2.39 -11.97 -5.59
C HIS A 92 1.94 -11.95 -4.11
N PHE A 93 1.27 -13.01 -3.66
CA PHE A 93 0.60 -13.05 -2.37
C PHE A 93 1.17 -14.13 -1.45
N VAL A 94 0.89 -13.99 -0.16
CA VAL A 94 1.20 -14.97 0.87
C VAL A 94 0.11 -14.93 1.95
N LEU A 95 -0.04 -16.02 2.71
CA LEU A 95 -0.88 -15.99 3.91
C LEU A 95 -0.20 -15.16 5.00
N ALA A 96 -0.97 -14.34 5.71
CA ALA A 96 -0.50 -13.54 6.84
C ALA A 96 0.04 -14.40 8.01
N SER A 97 -0.30 -15.69 8.02
CA SER A 97 0.17 -16.68 8.99
C SER A 97 1.43 -17.46 8.54
N ASP A 98 1.98 -17.15 7.36
CA ASP A 98 3.12 -17.87 6.79
C ASP A 98 4.47 -17.44 7.40
N GLN A 99 4.94 -18.21 8.39
CA GLN A 99 6.21 -18.01 9.07
C GLN A 99 7.45 -18.26 8.21
N THR A 100 7.29 -18.87 7.03
CA THR A 100 8.43 -19.15 6.13
C THR A 100 8.80 -17.93 5.27
N VAL A 101 7.88 -16.98 5.14
CA VAL A 101 8.04 -15.77 4.31
C VAL A 101 8.00 -14.50 5.16
N LEU A 102 7.11 -14.45 6.15
CA LEU A 102 6.91 -13.28 6.99
C LEU A 102 7.71 -13.38 8.30
N PRO A 103 8.22 -12.26 8.82
CA PRO A 103 9.05 -12.28 10.01
C PRO A 103 8.24 -12.66 11.26
N PRO A 104 8.88 -13.31 12.26
CA PRO A 104 8.25 -13.53 13.55
C PRO A 104 8.08 -12.21 14.32
N TRP A 105 7.38 -12.29 15.45
CA TRP A 105 7.30 -11.18 16.40
C TRP A 105 8.71 -10.76 16.83
N ARG A 106 8.99 -9.45 16.81
CA ARG A 106 10.27 -8.88 17.24
C ARG A 106 10.02 -7.59 18.04
N PRO A 107 10.56 -7.46 19.27
CA PRO A 107 10.46 -6.22 20.05
C PRO A 107 10.89 -5.01 19.23
N GLY A 108 10.07 -3.96 19.19
CA GLY A 108 10.37 -2.72 18.47
C GLY A 108 10.35 -2.81 16.94
N ARG A 109 9.86 -3.90 16.34
CA ARG A 109 9.73 -4.05 14.88
C ARG A 109 8.30 -4.33 14.44
N GLY A 110 7.59 -5.26 15.08
CA GLY A 110 6.21 -5.56 14.73
C GLY A 110 5.64 -6.81 15.40
N SER A 111 4.33 -7.01 15.23
CA SER A 111 3.58 -8.10 15.87
C SER A 111 3.89 -9.50 15.31
N GLY A 112 4.60 -9.57 14.18
CA GLY A 112 4.87 -10.82 13.48
C GLY A 112 3.67 -11.35 12.70
N VAL A 113 3.73 -12.64 12.36
CA VAL A 113 2.67 -13.34 11.63
C VAL A 113 1.36 -13.44 12.42
N PHE A 114 0.26 -13.62 11.69
CA PHE A 114 -1.01 -14.01 12.29
C PHE A 114 -0.93 -15.44 12.82
N LYS A 115 -1.71 -15.71 13.86
CA LYS A 115 -1.85 -17.07 14.38
C LYS A 115 -2.56 -17.96 13.35
N SER A 116 -2.15 -19.21 13.24
CA SER A 116 -2.69 -20.16 12.24
C SER A 116 -4.11 -20.65 12.55
N ASP A 117 -4.64 -20.35 13.73
CA ASP A 117 -6.00 -20.67 14.17
C ASP A 117 -7.05 -19.63 13.74
N SER A 118 -6.61 -18.53 13.13
CA SER A 118 -7.46 -17.43 12.66
C SER A 118 -7.92 -17.66 11.22
N ASP A 119 -8.99 -16.97 10.81
CA ASP A 119 -9.42 -16.95 9.42
C ASP A 119 -8.26 -16.54 8.48
N PRO A 120 -8.11 -17.20 7.32
CA PRO A 120 -6.96 -16.96 6.47
C PRO A 120 -7.01 -15.57 5.85
N VAL A 121 -5.99 -14.76 6.15
CA VAL A 121 -5.79 -13.44 5.55
C VAL A 121 -4.67 -13.53 4.52
N VAL A 122 -4.92 -12.99 3.33
CA VAL A 122 -3.95 -12.92 2.24
C VAL A 122 -3.34 -11.52 2.23
N VAL A 123 -2.02 -11.44 2.12
CA VAL A 123 -1.27 -10.17 2.06
C VAL A 123 -0.30 -10.16 0.87
N PRO A 124 0.02 -8.98 0.30
CA PRO A 124 1.08 -8.86 -0.68
C PRO A 124 2.44 -9.27 -0.10
N LYS A 125 3.30 -9.86 -0.93
CA LYS A 125 4.71 -10.06 -0.56
C LYS A 125 5.47 -8.73 -0.52
N SER A 126 6.61 -8.72 0.18
CA SER A 126 7.43 -7.51 0.37
C SER A 126 7.84 -6.82 -0.94
N HIS A 127 8.23 -7.57 -1.98
CA HIS A 127 8.58 -6.99 -3.28
C HIS A 127 7.37 -6.34 -3.99
N ILE A 128 6.16 -6.89 -3.81
CA ILE A 128 4.93 -6.28 -4.35
C ILE A 128 4.60 -4.99 -3.62
N LEU A 129 4.80 -4.96 -2.30
CA LEU A 129 4.60 -3.76 -1.50
C LEU A 129 5.59 -2.65 -1.90
N LEU A 130 6.86 -3.00 -2.12
CA LEU A 130 7.86 -2.05 -2.64
C LEU A 130 7.52 -1.56 -4.05
N GLU A 131 7.11 -2.47 -4.95
CA GLU A 131 6.65 -2.10 -6.30
C GLU A 131 5.48 -1.12 -6.24
N ALA A 132 4.49 -1.36 -5.36
CA ALA A 132 3.36 -0.45 -5.17
C ALA A 132 3.83 0.94 -4.75
N PHE A 133 4.77 1.05 -3.79
CA PHE A 133 5.29 2.36 -3.38
C PHE A 133 6.13 3.06 -4.44
N LEU A 134 6.96 2.34 -5.20
CA LEU A 134 7.73 2.92 -6.31
C LEU A 134 6.81 3.49 -7.40
N ARG A 135 5.78 2.74 -7.78
CA ARG A 135 4.78 3.18 -8.76
C ARG A 135 3.94 4.33 -8.24
N LEU A 136 3.52 4.28 -6.97
CA LEU A 136 2.78 5.35 -6.30
C LEU A 136 3.60 6.64 -6.24
N TYR A 137 4.88 6.54 -5.86
CA TYR A 137 5.79 7.67 -5.84
C TYR A 137 5.93 8.30 -7.22
N ALA A 138 6.18 7.49 -8.25
CA ALA A 138 6.37 8.00 -9.61
C ALA A 138 5.11 8.70 -10.13
N ARG A 139 3.92 8.14 -9.86
CA ARG A 139 2.62 8.71 -10.26
C ARG A 139 2.30 10.02 -9.55
N ASP A 140 2.63 10.12 -8.26
CA ASP A 140 2.22 11.22 -7.38
C ASP A 140 3.41 12.08 -6.91
N SER A 141 4.54 12.05 -7.62
CA SER A 141 5.72 12.85 -7.30
C SER A 141 5.36 14.34 -7.31
N GLY A 142 5.81 15.07 -6.29
CA GLY A 142 5.44 16.48 -6.08
C GLY A 142 4.16 16.69 -5.27
N LYS A 143 3.36 15.63 -5.05
CA LYS A 143 2.13 15.65 -4.24
C LYS A 143 2.37 15.05 -2.86
N ARG A 144 1.44 15.28 -1.92
CA ARG A 144 1.49 14.69 -0.55
C ARG A 144 1.57 13.16 -0.57
N ILE A 145 0.85 12.53 -1.49
CA ILE A 145 0.85 11.07 -1.68
C ILE A 145 2.23 10.57 -2.13
N GLY A 146 2.91 11.30 -3.02
CA GLY A 146 4.29 11.01 -3.39
C GLY A 146 5.23 11.11 -2.19
N ALA A 147 5.13 12.17 -1.38
CA ALA A 147 5.95 12.31 -0.17
C ALA A 147 5.76 11.12 0.81
N PHE A 148 4.53 10.64 0.97
CA PHE A 148 4.24 9.42 1.73
C PHE A 148 4.87 8.18 1.11
N ALA A 149 4.71 7.98 -0.20
CA ALA A 149 5.27 6.83 -0.90
C ALA A 149 6.80 6.80 -0.78
N MET A 150 7.47 7.95 -0.87
CA MET A 150 8.91 8.07 -0.63
C MET A 150 9.30 7.66 0.80
N ALA A 151 8.57 8.14 1.81
CA ALA A 151 8.80 7.72 3.19
C ALA A 151 8.61 6.21 3.38
N MET A 152 7.61 5.61 2.72
CA MET A 152 7.38 4.17 2.76
C MET A 152 8.46 3.37 2.03
N ILE A 153 9.04 3.88 0.94
CA ILE A 153 10.22 3.26 0.30
C ILE A 153 11.40 3.23 1.29
N GLY A 154 11.65 4.32 2.02
CA GLY A 154 12.66 4.35 3.09
C GLY A 154 12.40 3.35 4.21
N TYR A 155 11.14 3.18 4.63
CA TYR A 155 10.77 2.13 5.60
C TYR A 155 10.92 0.71 5.04
N MET A 156 10.64 0.49 3.76
CA MET A 156 10.92 -0.78 3.11
C MET A 156 12.42 -1.08 3.12
N GLU A 157 13.28 -0.08 2.91
CA GLU A 157 14.72 -0.23 3.03
C GLU A 157 15.13 -0.58 4.47
N GLU A 158 14.80 0.26 5.45
CA GLU A 158 15.26 0.12 6.85
C GLU A 158 14.70 -1.14 7.54
N TYR A 159 13.41 -1.42 7.37
CA TYR A 159 12.71 -2.44 8.18
C TYR A 159 12.49 -3.76 7.46
N VAL A 160 12.66 -3.80 6.13
CA VAL A 160 12.41 -5.01 5.32
C VAL A 160 13.68 -5.45 4.60
N ASP A 161 14.28 -4.61 3.76
CA ASP A 161 15.46 -4.95 2.97
C ASP A 161 16.71 -5.16 3.84
N ASP A 162 17.05 -4.22 4.72
CA ASP A 162 18.21 -4.35 5.62
C ASP A 162 18.10 -5.54 6.59
N ASN A 163 16.90 -6.10 6.75
CA ASN A 163 16.65 -7.30 7.54
C ASN A 163 16.64 -8.59 6.69
N GLY A 164 16.93 -8.52 5.39
CA GLY A 164 16.93 -9.66 4.48
C GLY A 164 15.55 -10.21 4.14
N LEU A 165 14.48 -9.42 4.34
CA LEU A 165 13.09 -9.82 4.11
C LEU A 165 12.57 -9.40 2.72
N LEU A 166 13.41 -8.78 1.91
CA LEU A 166 13.12 -8.36 0.55
C LEU A 166 14.06 -9.08 -0.43
N ASP A 167 13.50 -9.71 -1.45
CA ASP A 167 14.23 -10.05 -2.66
C ASP A 167 13.90 -9.04 -3.76
N ALA A 168 14.74 -8.00 -3.87
CA ALA A 168 14.57 -6.95 -4.86
C ALA A 168 14.73 -7.46 -6.30
N ASN A 169 15.28 -8.66 -6.53
CA ASN A 169 15.42 -9.19 -7.88
C ASN A 169 14.09 -9.64 -8.50
N LEU A 170 13.07 -9.84 -7.66
CA LEU A 170 11.70 -10.15 -8.05
C LEU A 170 10.93 -8.92 -8.55
N LEU A 171 11.44 -7.71 -8.35
CA LEU A 171 10.87 -6.51 -8.96
C LEU A 171 11.02 -6.58 -10.50
N PRO A 172 10.00 -6.14 -11.26
CA PRO A 172 10.13 -5.99 -12.71
C PRO A 172 11.07 -4.82 -13.05
N GLU A 173 11.64 -4.83 -14.26
CA GLU A 173 12.26 -3.62 -14.81
C GLU A 173 11.16 -2.62 -15.25
N PRO A 174 11.40 -1.31 -15.13
CA PRO A 174 12.65 -0.65 -14.70
C PRO A 174 12.82 -0.54 -13.17
N LEU A 175 11.80 -0.92 -12.39
CA LEU A 175 11.75 -0.68 -10.94
C LEU A 175 12.90 -1.32 -10.17
N ARG A 176 13.32 -2.52 -10.57
CA ARG A 176 14.44 -3.21 -9.96
C ARG A 176 15.73 -2.40 -10.04
N SER A 177 16.08 -1.93 -11.23
CA SER A 177 17.30 -1.14 -11.43
C SER A 177 17.18 0.20 -10.69
N SER A 178 16.07 0.91 -10.84
CA SER A 178 15.82 2.18 -10.16
C SER A 178 15.91 2.07 -8.63
N TYR A 179 15.36 1.02 -8.03
CA TYR A 179 15.47 0.81 -6.58
C TYR A 179 16.91 0.59 -6.12
N LYS A 180 17.68 -0.23 -6.85
CA LYS A 180 19.10 -0.47 -6.54
C LYS A 180 19.95 0.79 -6.66
N GLU A 181 19.65 1.67 -7.60
CA GLU A 181 20.33 2.96 -7.74
C GLU A 181 20.00 3.92 -6.59
N LEU A 182 18.71 3.99 -6.21
CA LEU A 182 18.25 4.80 -5.07
C LEU A 182 18.98 4.39 -3.78
N ARG A 183 18.95 3.08 -3.46
CA ARG A 183 19.57 2.54 -2.24
C ARG A 183 21.07 2.81 -2.18
N ARG A 184 21.75 2.77 -3.32
CA ARG A 184 23.19 3.04 -3.41
C ARG A 184 23.53 4.54 -3.40
N GLY A 185 22.52 5.42 -3.46
CA GLY A 185 22.73 6.86 -3.52
C GLY A 185 23.55 7.30 -4.73
N ILE A 186 23.39 6.63 -5.88
CA ILE A 186 24.26 6.84 -7.06
C ILE A 186 24.09 8.24 -7.65
N LYS A 187 22.89 8.82 -7.53
CA LYS A 187 22.54 10.12 -8.09
C LYS A 187 21.59 10.87 -7.16
N PRO A 188 21.46 12.21 -7.30
CA PRO A 188 20.49 13.00 -6.56
C PRO A 188 19.07 12.47 -6.74
N VAL A 189 18.25 12.53 -5.68
CA VAL A 189 16.86 12.04 -5.69
C VAL A 189 16.06 12.71 -6.82
N SER A 190 16.25 13.99 -7.09
CA SER A 190 15.58 14.70 -8.18
C SER A 190 15.86 14.09 -9.56
N GLN A 191 17.11 13.74 -9.84
CA GLN A 191 17.50 13.06 -11.08
C GLN A 191 16.91 11.65 -11.15
N TRP A 192 17.00 10.89 -10.05
CA TRP A 192 16.42 9.55 -9.97
C TRP A 192 14.90 9.56 -10.20
N THR A 193 14.19 10.54 -9.64
CA THR A 193 12.74 10.69 -9.81
C THR A 193 12.37 10.93 -11.27
N GLN A 194 13.12 11.79 -11.96
CA GLN A 194 12.90 12.06 -13.37
C GLN A 194 13.07 10.80 -14.23
N GLU A 195 14.18 10.09 -14.05
CA GLU A 195 14.47 8.87 -14.80
C GLU A 195 13.46 7.75 -14.50
N LEU A 196 13.00 7.62 -13.25
CA LEU A 196 11.96 6.65 -12.88
C LEU A 196 10.62 6.97 -13.57
N LYS A 197 10.20 8.24 -13.58
CA LYS A 197 8.97 8.67 -14.26
C LYS A 197 9.04 8.40 -15.76
N GLU A 198 10.15 8.77 -16.39
CA GLU A 198 10.40 8.53 -17.82
C GLU A 198 10.35 7.04 -18.15
N ALA A 199 11.04 6.20 -17.37
CA ALA A 199 11.07 4.76 -17.58
C ALA A 199 9.71 4.08 -17.39
N LEU A 200 8.82 4.68 -16.58
CA LEU A 200 7.44 4.22 -16.40
C LEU A 200 6.44 4.86 -17.37
N GLY A 201 6.91 5.72 -18.29
CA GLY A 201 6.05 6.42 -19.25
C GLY A 201 5.11 7.45 -18.62
N ILE A 202 5.44 7.97 -17.44
CA ILE A 202 4.68 9.00 -16.74
C ILE A 202 5.11 10.34 -17.30
N LEU A 203 4.28 10.92 -18.16
CA LEU A 203 4.48 12.26 -18.70
C LEU A 203 4.30 13.29 -17.56
N GLU A 204 5.12 14.34 -17.56
CA GLU A 204 4.90 15.43 -16.62
C GLU A 204 3.61 16.17 -17.00
N ASP A 205 2.64 16.20 -16.10
CA ASP A 205 1.49 17.09 -16.26
C ASP A 205 2.01 18.54 -16.26
N SER A 206 1.57 19.28 -17.28
CA SER A 206 2.01 20.62 -17.64
C SER A 206 1.86 21.65 -16.51
N GLU A 207 2.94 22.39 -16.25
CA GLU A 207 3.04 23.76 -15.70
C GLU A 207 2.39 24.15 -14.35
N ASP A 208 1.32 23.51 -13.88
CA ASP A 208 0.58 24.00 -12.70
C ASP A 208 1.30 23.67 -11.37
N ASP A 209 2.06 22.57 -11.33
CA ASP A 209 2.79 22.14 -10.12
C ASP A 209 4.10 22.94 -9.86
N ARG A 210 4.60 23.71 -10.85
CA ARG A 210 5.78 24.57 -10.67
C ARG A 210 5.51 25.79 -9.80
N ASN A 211 4.25 26.21 -9.67
CA ASN A 211 3.88 27.41 -8.92
C ASN A 211 3.84 27.19 -7.39
N TYR A 212 3.72 25.95 -6.91
CA TYR A 212 3.71 25.67 -5.47
C TYR A 212 5.07 25.80 -4.80
N TRP A 213 6.17 25.63 -5.53
CA TRP A 213 7.53 25.74 -4.98
C TRP A 213 8.08 27.17 -4.96
N ASN A 214 7.58 28.06 -5.81
CA ASN A 214 8.00 29.46 -5.84
C ASN A 214 7.31 30.33 -4.77
N ALA A 215 6.34 29.79 -4.05
CA ALA A 215 5.62 30.50 -2.99
C ALA A 215 6.09 30.15 -1.56
N ALA A 216 7.12 29.30 -1.42
CA ALA A 216 7.57 28.77 -0.13
C ALA A 216 9.01 29.19 0.27
N PHE A 217 9.57 30.22 -0.37
CA PHE A 217 10.82 30.85 0.04
C PHE A 217 10.67 32.38 0.15
#